data_AF-A0A5R8WWQ5-F1
#
_entry.id   AF-A0A5R8WWQ5-F1
#
_cell.length_a   1.000
_cell.length_b   1.000
_cell.length_c   1.000
_cell.angle_alpha   90.00
_cell.angle_beta   90.00
_cell.angle_gamma   90.00
#
_symmetry.space_group_name_H-M   'P 1'
#
loop_
_entity.id
_entity.type
_entity.pdbx_description
1 polymer ?
#
loop_
_entity_poly.entity_id
_entity_poly.type
_entity_poly.pdbx_seq_one_letter_code
_entity_poly.pdbx_strand_id
1 'polypeptide(L)'
;MNLPAPRLRRTLLLPLLTLALLGGSGCKKVADAIKPKLPAETQEGKGTFGCLLDDKVWLPRSDHALLPPLHPDYNPGSFTLRASDDHDDAPGWEEFNLAVSAPDIVPGTYALGSGFTASYWRRDNDGANMETFTAGPADQGQLIITKVEHRTRTGSLTGQVVPYTIVSGTFAFTATSTSGGKIRVESGRFDVDPAD
;
A
#
# COMPACT_ATOMS: atom_id res chain seq x y z
N MET A 1 -7.75 -38.70 82.56
CA MET A 1 -8.95 -39.34 81.98
C MET A 1 -8.64 -39.77 80.55
N ASN A 2 -9.08 -40.97 80.18
CA ASN A 2 -9.19 -41.58 78.84
C ASN A 2 -7.97 -41.60 77.87
N LEU A 3 -7.38 -42.79 77.78
CA LEU A 3 -6.73 -43.39 76.59
C LEU A 3 -7.82 -43.80 75.56
N PRO A 4 -7.55 -44.01 74.23
CA PRO A 4 -6.56 -44.99 73.74
C PRO A 4 -5.78 -44.67 72.43
N ALA A 5 -4.80 -45.53 72.12
CA ALA A 5 -4.17 -45.69 70.79
C ALA A 5 -4.78 -46.92 70.07
N PRO A 6 -4.59 -47.16 68.75
CA PRO A 6 -3.30 -47.67 68.23
C PRO A 6 -2.96 -47.32 66.75
N ARG A 7 -1.90 -47.99 66.25
CA ARG A 7 -1.19 -47.82 64.95
C ARG A 7 -1.96 -48.39 63.74
N LEU A 8 -1.71 -47.88 62.53
CA LEU A 8 -1.50 -48.76 61.36
C LEU A 8 -0.68 -48.11 60.22
N ARG A 9 0.19 -48.92 59.60
CA ARG A 9 1.04 -48.60 58.44
C ARG A 9 0.31 -49.07 57.17
N ARG A 10 0.19 -48.26 56.11
CA ARG A 10 -0.33 -48.70 54.80
C ARG A 10 0.37 -48.04 53.62
N THR A 11 1.12 -48.85 52.89
CA THR A 11 1.65 -48.55 51.55
C THR A 11 0.51 -48.64 50.53
N LEU A 12 0.39 -47.70 49.58
CA LEU A 12 -0.41 -47.87 48.37
C LEU A 12 0.14 -47.01 47.21
N LEU A 13 -0.18 -47.42 45.97
CA LEU A 13 0.48 -47.02 44.72
C LEU A 13 -0.11 -45.77 44.04
N LEU A 14 0.63 -45.27 43.03
CA LEU A 14 0.28 -44.41 41.88
C LEU A 14 -1.21 -44.39 41.45
N PRO A 15 -1.74 -43.31 40.84
CA PRO A 15 -1.23 -42.71 39.56
C PRO A 15 -1.08 -41.16 39.65
N LEU A 16 -1.00 -40.30 38.62
CA LEU A 16 -1.26 -40.43 37.16
C LEU A 16 -0.40 -39.47 36.29
N LEU A 17 -0.47 -39.70 34.97
CA LEU A 17 0.17 -39.03 33.84
C LEU A 17 -0.69 -37.88 33.25
N THR A 18 -0.21 -36.63 33.16
CA THR A 18 -0.64 -35.61 32.16
C THR A 18 0.32 -34.41 32.09
N LEU A 19 1.31 -34.42 31.18
CA LEU A 19 1.86 -33.17 30.61
C LEU A 19 2.50 -33.39 29.23
N ALA A 20 1.68 -33.85 28.29
CA ALA A 20 1.99 -33.82 26.86
C ALA A 20 1.02 -32.84 26.17
N LEU A 21 1.44 -32.33 25.00
CA LEU A 21 0.73 -31.32 24.17
C LEU A 21 0.73 -29.87 24.68
N LEU A 22 1.89 -29.20 24.60
CA LEU A 22 1.91 -27.85 24.02
C LEU A 22 2.22 -27.96 22.53
N GLY A 23 1.17 -28.08 21.71
CA GLY A 23 1.29 -28.10 20.26
C GLY A 23 1.63 -26.71 19.72
N GLY A 24 2.85 -26.53 19.22
CA GLY A 24 3.39 -25.27 18.70
C GLY A 24 2.82 -24.84 17.34
N SER A 25 1.51 -24.67 17.21
CA SER A 25 0.82 -24.25 15.97
C SER A 25 0.90 -22.73 15.69
N GLY A 26 1.83 -22.01 16.33
CA GLY A 26 1.88 -20.54 16.36
C GLY A 26 2.69 -19.86 15.25
N CYS A 27 3.77 -20.48 14.76
CA CYS A 27 4.79 -19.76 13.98
C CYS A 27 4.33 -19.26 12.59
N LYS A 28 3.36 -19.92 11.95
CA LYS A 28 2.86 -19.49 10.63
C LYS A 28 2.14 -18.13 10.68
N LYS A 29 1.33 -17.89 11.72
CA LYS A 29 0.53 -16.66 11.85
C LYS A 29 1.38 -15.40 12.01
N VAL A 30 2.55 -15.51 12.63
CA VAL A 30 3.48 -14.38 12.80
C VAL A 30 4.17 -14.05 11.47
N ALA A 31 4.66 -15.06 10.75
CA ALA A 31 5.29 -14.86 9.44
C ALA A 31 4.33 -14.23 8.41
N ASP A 32 3.06 -14.67 8.38
CA ASP A 32 2.04 -14.11 7.48
C ASP A 32 1.47 -12.75 7.95
N ALA A 33 1.80 -12.29 9.16
CA ALA A 33 1.50 -10.94 9.63
C ALA A 33 2.56 -9.91 9.23
N ILE A 34 3.83 -10.34 9.05
CA ILE A 34 4.97 -9.47 8.76
C ILE A 34 5.14 -9.19 7.26
N LYS A 35 4.62 -10.06 6.38
CA LYS A 35 4.66 -9.84 4.92
C LYS A 35 4.00 -8.51 4.56
N PRO A 36 4.63 -7.65 3.73
CA PRO A 36 4.00 -6.45 3.19
C PRO A 36 2.66 -6.78 2.56
N LYS A 37 1.65 -5.98 2.89
CA LYS A 37 0.30 -6.12 2.36
C LYS A 37 -0.13 -4.82 1.70
N LEU A 38 -0.81 -5.01 0.59
CA LEU A 38 -1.60 -4.00 -0.09
C LEU A 38 -2.54 -3.29 0.94
N PRO A 39 -2.61 -1.94 1.01
CA PRO A 39 -3.58 -1.28 1.90
C PRO A 39 -5.02 -1.66 1.56
N ALA A 40 -5.93 -1.50 2.52
CA ALA A 40 -7.36 -1.67 2.25
C ALA A 40 -7.84 -0.61 1.25
N GLU A 41 -8.74 -1.00 0.35
CA GLU A 41 -9.47 -0.05 -0.48
C GLU A 41 -10.35 0.81 0.44
N THR A 42 -10.08 2.12 0.46
CA THR A 42 -10.75 3.10 1.31
C THR A 42 -11.13 4.33 0.48
N GLN A 43 -12.02 5.14 1.04
CA GLN A 43 -12.62 6.31 0.39
C GLN A 43 -12.63 7.51 1.34
N GLU A 44 -11.59 7.63 2.16
CA GLU A 44 -11.51 8.55 3.30
C GLU A 44 -10.39 9.59 3.14
N GLY A 45 -9.57 9.49 2.09
CA GLY A 45 -8.38 10.33 1.91
C GLY A 45 -7.22 9.91 2.81
N LYS A 46 -6.99 8.61 3.00
CA LYS A 46 -6.02 8.09 3.98
C LYS A 46 -4.53 8.27 3.62
N GLY A 47 -4.21 8.85 2.47
CA GLY A 47 -2.84 8.98 1.98
C GLY A 47 -2.20 7.61 1.71
N THR A 48 -2.92 6.72 1.01
CA THR A 48 -2.44 5.35 0.72
C THR A 48 -2.29 5.07 -0.77
N PHE A 49 -1.35 4.19 -1.09
CA PHE A 49 -1.08 3.66 -2.42
C PHE A 49 -0.49 2.25 -2.32
N GLY A 50 -0.60 1.47 -3.38
CA GLY A 50 0.26 0.31 -3.62
C GLY A 50 -0.23 -0.55 -4.77
N CYS A 51 0.60 -1.45 -5.27
CA CYS A 51 0.26 -2.36 -6.37
C CYS A 51 1.01 -3.69 -6.25
N LEU A 52 0.72 -4.60 -7.16
CA LEU A 52 1.60 -5.71 -7.50
C LEU A 52 2.40 -5.29 -8.74
N LEU A 53 3.72 -5.16 -8.60
CA LEU A 53 4.68 -4.99 -9.70
C LEU A 53 5.34 -6.34 -9.96
N ASP A 54 5.04 -6.97 -11.11
CA ASP A 54 5.49 -8.32 -11.47
C ASP A 54 5.30 -9.34 -10.32
N ASP A 55 4.05 -9.46 -9.86
CA ASP A 55 3.58 -10.28 -8.73
C ASP A 55 4.14 -9.93 -7.34
N LYS A 56 4.98 -8.89 -7.20
CA LYS A 56 5.54 -8.43 -5.92
C LYS A 56 4.78 -7.22 -5.40
N VAL A 57 4.48 -7.21 -4.10
CA VAL A 57 3.89 -6.04 -3.43
C VAL A 57 4.88 -4.88 -3.48
N TRP A 58 4.46 -3.78 -4.12
CA TRP A 58 5.15 -2.50 -4.13
C TRP A 58 4.37 -1.47 -3.31
N LEU A 59 5.06 -0.77 -2.41
CA LEU A 59 4.52 0.26 -1.52
C LEU A 59 5.51 1.42 -1.50
N PRO A 60 5.04 2.68 -1.57
CA PRO A 60 5.93 3.83 -1.56
C PRO A 60 6.41 4.11 -0.13
N ARG A 61 7.70 4.41 0.03
CA ARG A 61 8.34 4.77 1.30
C ARG A 61 9.28 5.95 1.06
N SER A 62 9.41 6.80 2.06
CA SER A 62 10.56 7.70 2.13
C SER A 62 11.06 7.84 3.56
N ASP A 63 12.37 7.88 3.71
CA ASP A 63 13.03 8.18 4.99
C ASP A 63 13.16 9.70 5.22
N HIS A 64 12.75 10.52 4.25
CA HIS A 64 12.84 11.98 4.29
C HIS A 64 11.59 12.63 4.90
N ALA A 65 11.69 13.10 6.15
CA ALA A 65 10.57 13.68 6.91
C ALA A 65 9.88 14.92 6.27
N LEU A 66 10.48 15.54 5.26
CA LEU A 66 9.93 16.70 4.53
C LEU A 66 9.44 16.36 3.12
N LEU A 67 9.64 15.13 2.65
CA LEU A 67 9.26 14.65 1.32
C LEU A 67 8.35 13.43 1.51
N PRO A 68 7.03 13.62 1.71
CA PRO A 68 6.11 12.50 1.84
C PRO A 68 6.14 11.65 0.56
N PRO A 69 6.09 10.31 0.65
CA PRO A 69 6.28 9.44 -0.51
C PRO A 69 5.09 9.44 -1.48
N LEU A 70 4.05 10.23 -1.22
CA LEU A 70 2.91 10.46 -2.10
C LEU A 70 2.75 11.96 -2.37
N HIS A 71 2.67 12.29 -3.66
CA HIS A 71 2.35 13.63 -4.15
C HIS A 71 1.13 13.54 -5.09
N PRO A 72 -0.09 13.57 -4.54
CA PRO A 72 -1.29 13.79 -5.32
C PRO A 72 -1.44 15.28 -5.66
N ASP A 73 -1.95 15.58 -6.85
CA ASP A 73 -2.33 16.93 -7.28
C ASP A 73 -3.67 16.84 -8.02
N TYR A 74 -4.60 17.73 -7.71
CA TYR A 74 -5.93 17.77 -8.30
C TYR A 74 -6.26 19.20 -8.76
N ASN A 75 -6.48 19.34 -10.07
CA ASN A 75 -6.93 20.56 -10.71
C ASN A 75 -8.19 20.26 -11.54
N PRO A 76 -9.03 21.25 -11.86
CA PRO A 76 -10.12 21.09 -12.81
C PRO A 76 -9.61 20.50 -14.14
N GLY A 77 -10.01 19.25 -14.40
CA GLY A 77 -9.66 18.48 -15.59
C GLY A 77 -8.29 17.76 -15.59
N SER A 78 -7.54 17.78 -14.48
CA SER A 78 -6.30 17.04 -14.32
C SER A 78 -6.13 16.50 -12.89
N PHE A 79 -5.94 15.19 -12.76
CA PHE A 79 -5.50 14.55 -11.52
C PHE A 79 -4.16 13.86 -11.78
N THR A 80 -3.17 14.10 -10.94
CA THR A 80 -1.92 13.34 -10.97
C THR A 80 -1.65 12.73 -9.61
N LEU A 81 -1.02 11.55 -9.61
CA LEU A 81 -0.56 10.87 -8.42
C LEU A 81 0.83 10.31 -8.67
N ARG A 82 1.80 10.90 -7.98
CA ARG A 82 3.16 10.40 -7.88
C ARG A 82 3.31 9.62 -6.57
N ALA A 83 3.90 8.44 -6.66
CA ALA A 83 4.23 7.59 -5.53
C ALA A 83 5.68 7.14 -5.66
N SER A 84 6.51 7.42 -4.65
CA SER A 84 7.96 7.24 -4.71
C SER A 84 8.45 6.29 -3.62
N ASP A 85 9.48 5.52 -3.94
CA ASP A 85 10.27 4.69 -3.01
C ASP A 85 11.70 5.24 -2.99
N ASP A 86 12.04 5.96 -1.92
CA ASP A 86 13.25 6.78 -1.77
C ASP A 86 13.78 6.70 -0.33
N HIS A 87 14.59 5.67 -0.05
CA HIS A 87 14.99 5.29 1.31
C HIS A 87 16.44 4.77 1.37
N ASP A 88 17.13 4.97 2.50
CA ASP A 88 18.61 4.79 2.59
C ASP A 88 19.07 3.32 2.42
N ASP A 89 18.19 2.35 2.74
CA ASP A 89 18.41 0.91 2.55
C ASP A 89 17.93 0.35 1.19
N ALA A 90 17.52 1.21 0.24
CA ALA A 90 17.07 0.79 -1.09
C ALA A 90 18.24 0.46 -2.05
N PRO A 91 18.03 -0.41 -3.05
CA PRO A 91 18.98 -0.62 -4.14
C PRO A 91 19.01 0.55 -5.15
N GLY A 92 18.13 1.52 -4.99
CA GLY A 92 17.89 2.61 -5.93
C GLY A 92 16.67 3.45 -5.56
N TRP A 93 16.23 4.28 -6.49
CA TRP A 93 15.01 5.08 -6.40
C TRP A 93 13.96 4.56 -7.38
N GLU A 94 12.71 4.41 -6.93
CA GLU A 94 11.60 3.94 -7.76
C GLU A 94 10.41 4.90 -7.69
N GLU A 95 9.69 5.11 -8.79
CA GLU A 95 8.55 6.05 -8.83
C GLU A 95 7.46 5.60 -9.80
N PHE A 96 6.22 5.56 -9.31
CA PHE A 96 5.01 5.52 -10.14
C PHE A 96 4.51 6.94 -10.39
N ASN A 97 4.22 7.25 -11.66
CA ASN A 97 3.47 8.44 -12.05
C ASN A 97 2.17 8.00 -12.75
N LEU A 98 1.03 8.33 -12.15
CA LEU A 98 -0.31 8.17 -12.73
C LEU A 98 -0.87 9.55 -13.07
N ALA A 99 -1.53 9.70 -14.21
CA ALA A 99 -2.26 10.92 -14.54
C ALA A 99 -3.60 10.61 -15.22
N VAL A 100 -4.64 11.35 -14.84
CA VAL A 100 -5.98 11.34 -15.44
C VAL A 100 -6.27 12.72 -16.00
N SER A 101 -6.73 12.78 -17.24
CA SER A 101 -7.16 14.03 -17.89
C SER A 101 -8.49 13.83 -18.59
N ALA A 102 -9.45 14.71 -18.27
CA ALA A 102 -10.80 14.75 -18.83
C ALA A 102 -11.37 16.16 -18.61
N PRO A 103 -12.46 16.57 -19.28
CA PRO A 103 -13.10 17.85 -18.99
C PRO A 103 -13.59 17.95 -17.55
N ASP A 104 -14.20 16.87 -17.05
CA ASP A 104 -14.61 16.68 -15.66
C ASP A 104 -14.03 15.36 -15.15
N ILE A 105 -13.45 15.37 -13.94
CA ILE A 105 -12.97 14.14 -13.29
C ILE A 105 -14.05 13.66 -12.34
N VAL A 106 -14.56 12.45 -12.59
CA VAL A 106 -15.71 11.85 -11.91
C VAL A 106 -15.47 10.36 -11.68
N PRO A 107 -16.18 9.70 -10.74
CA PRO A 107 -16.12 8.25 -10.61
C PRO A 107 -16.46 7.55 -11.93
N GLY A 108 -15.58 6.66 -12.38
CA GLY A 108 -15.63 6.06 -13.72
C GLY A 108 -14.32 5.37 -14.09
N THR A 109 -14.30 4.75 -15.27
CA THR A 109 -13.13 4.06 -15.82
C THR A 109 -12.45 4.92 -16.88
N TYR A 110 -11.17 5.19 -16.67
CA TYR A 110 -10.28 5.90 -17.59
C TYR A 110 -9.33 4.87 -18.22
N ALA A 111 -9.49 4.64 -19.52
CA ALA A 111 -8.67 3.67 -20.25
C ALA A 111 -7.28 4.26 -20.58
N LEU A 112 -6.25 3.42 -20.57
CA LEU A 112 -4.90 3.81 -20.95
C LEU A 112 -4.88 4.42 -22.36
N GLY A 113 -4.23 5.58 -22.51
CA GLY A 113 -4.19 6.35 -23.75
C GLY A 113 -5.49 7.11 -24.08
N SER A 114 -6.55 6.94 -23.29
CA SER A 114 -7.84 7.63 -23.42
C SER A 114 -8.28 8.20 -22.07
N GLY A 115 -7.57 9.24 -21.64
CA GLY A 115 -7.85 9.94 -20.38
C GLY A 115 -7.09 9.40 -19.17
N PHE A 116 -6.33 8.30 -19.31
CA PHE A 116 -5.37 7.82 -18.32
C PHE A 116 -3.99 7.59 -18.96
N THR A 117 -2.93 8.02 -18.28
CA THR A 117 -1.54 7.66 -18.59
C THR A 117 -0.82 7.18 -17.34
N ALA A 118 0.16 6.30 -17.53
CA ALA A 118 0.92 5.70 -16.45
C ALA A 118 2.38 5.50 -16.85
N SER A 119 3.29 5.65 -15.89
CA SER A 119 4.67 5.21 -16.05
C SER A 119 5.26 4.76 -14.71
N TYR A 120 6.29 3.93 -14.81
CA TYR A 120 7.11 3.46 -13.68
C TYR A 120 8.57 3.70 -14.01
N TRP A 121 9.27 4.40 -13.12
CA TRP A 121 10.67 4.76 -13.28
C TRP A 121 11.47 4.05 -12.19
N ARG A 122 12.64 3.52 -12.55
CA ARG A 122 13.61 2.98 -11.59
C ARG A 122 15.00 3.51 -11.90
N ARG A 123 15.79 3.80 -10.88
CA ARG A 123 17.18 4.25 -11.00
C ARG A 123 18.02 3.49 -10.00
N ASP A 124 19.09 2.84 -10.47
CA ASP A 124 20.02 2.13 -9.61
C ASP A 124 20.90 3.11 -8.80
N ASN A 125 21.45 2.65 -7.67
CA ASN A 125 22.36 3.44 -6.80
C ASN A 125 23.63 3.99 -7.48
N ASP A 126 23.94 3.62 -8.73
CA ASP A 126 25.02 4.24 -9.51
C ASP A 126 24.66 5.66 -10.02
N GLY A 127 23.37 6.03 -9.99
CA GLY A 127 22.84 7.32 -10.43
C GLY A 127 22.93 7.57 -11.94
N ALA A 128 23.56 6.68 -12.69
CA ALA A 128 23.85 6.82 -14.11
C ALA A 128 22.74 6.20 -14.99
N ASN A 129 22.09 5.15 -14.49
CA ASN A 129 21.09 4.39 -15.24
C ASN A 129 19.69 4.59 -14.65
N MET A 130 18.84 5.31 -15.39
CA MET A 130 17.40 5.40 -15.13
C MET A 130 16.66 4.62 -16.22
N GLU A 131 15.94 3.57 -15.84
CA GLU A 131 15.02 2.88 -16.74
C GLU A 131 13.59 3.40 -16.55
N THR A 132 12.98 3.78 -17.67
CA THR A 132 11.63 4.32 -17.72
C THR A 132 10.74 3.34 -18.48
N PHE A 133 9.70 2.84 -17.80
CA PHE A 133 8.62 2.07 -18.40
C PHE A 133 7.42 3.00 -18.58
N THR A 134 7.06 3.30 -19.83
CA THR A 134 5.91 4.16 -20.13
C THR A 134 4.83 3.32 -20.79
N ALA A 135 3.61 3.39 -20.27
CA ALA A 135 2.47 2.66 -20.81
C ALA A 135 2.02 3.33 -22.12
N GLY A 136 2.28 2.68 -23.25
CA GLY A 136 2.07 3.22 -24.60
C GLY A 136 0.92 2.57 -25.39
N PRO A 137 0.75 2.90 -26.68
CA PRO A 137 -0.36 2.38 -27.51
C PRO A 137 -0.37 0.87 -27.74
N ALA A 138 0.74 0.17 -27.44
CA ALA A 138 0.86 -1.29 -27.52
C ALA A 138 0.61 -1.99 -26.17
N ASP A 139 0.49 -1.21 -25.10
CA ASP A 139 0.22 -1.69 -23.75
C ASP A 139 -1.29 -1.63 -23.46
N GLN A 140 -1.72 -2.28 -22.38
CA GLN A 140 -3.11 -2.25 -21.92
C GLN A 140 -3.17 -1.79 -20.46
N GLY A 141 -4.23 -1.08 -20.10
CA GLY A 141 -4.46 -0.65 -18.73
C GLY A 141 -5.68 0.23 -18.56
N GLN A 142 -6.04 0.46 -17.30
CA GLN A 142 -7.09 1.38 -16.90
C GLN A 142 -6.88 1.86 -15.48
N LEU A 143 -7.46 3.01 -15.16
CA LEU A 143 -7.62 3.53 -13.81
C LEU A 143 -9.12 3.72 -13.57
N ILE A 144 -9.63 3.14 -12.49
CA ILE A 144 -11.03 3.28 -12.05
C ILE A 144 -11.03 4.26 -10.88
N ILE A 145 -11.55 5.46 -11.10
CA ILE A 145 -11.86 6.37 -10.01
C ILE A 145 -13.17 5.89 -9.37
N THR A 146 -13.14 5.59 -8.08
CA THR A 146 -14.32 5.21 -7.31
C THR A 146 -14.91 6.39 -6.54
N LYS A 147 -14.13 7.45 -6.36
CA LYS A 147 -14.52 8.65 -5.61
C LYS A 147 -13.78 9.90 -6.08
N VAL A 148 -14.54 10.99 -6.19
CA VAL A 148 -14.08 12.38 -6.19
C VAL A 148 -14.99 13.12 -5.20
N GLU A 149 -14.46 13.69 -4.12
CA GLU A 149 -15.25 14.43 -3.13
C GLU A 149 -14.51 15.70 -2.68
N HIS A 150 -14.99 16.87 -3.12
CA HIS A 150 -14.50 18.16 -2.63
C HIS A 150 -14.91 18.38 -1.17
N ARG A 151 -13.96 18.83 -0.36
CA ARG A 151 -14.10 19.09 1.08
C ARG A 151 -13.38 20.37 1.46
N THR A 152 -13.55 20.76 2.71
CA THR A 152 -12.78 21.85 3.33
C THR A 152 -12.26 21.43 4.70
N ARG A 153 -11.10 21.97 5.08
CA ARG A 153 -10.51 21.83 6.42
C ARG A 153 -10.24 23.22 7.00
N THR A 154 -10.67 23.48 8.23
CA THR A 154 -10.38 24.77 8.90
C THR A 154 -9.11 24.64 9.72
N GLY A 155 -8.10 25.45 9.41
CA GLY A 155 -6.85 25.50 10.16
C GLY A 155 -7.09 25.96 11.60
N SER A 156 -6.78 25.11 12.58
CA SER A 156 -7.02 25.37 14.00
C SER A 156 -6.29 26.59 14.57
N LEU A 157 -5.18 27.00 13.93
CA LEU A 157 -4.35 28.14 14.34
C LEU A 157 -4.71 29.44 13.60
N THR A 158 -5.14 29.35 12.34
CA THR A 158 -5.37 30.52 11.46
C THR A 158 -6.84 30.85 11.25
N GLY A 159 -7.76 29.92 11.56
CA GLY A 159 -9.17 30.01 11.16
C GLY A 159 -9.39 29.91 9.64
N GLN A 160 -8.33 29.71 8.85
CA GLN A 160 -8.41 29.66 7.39
C GLN A 160 -9.10 28.37 6.96
N VAL A 161 -10.13 28.52 6.12
CA VAL A 161 -10.77 27.40 5.43
C VAL A 161 -9.93 27.08 4.20
N VAL A 162 -9.42 25.86 4.11
CA VAL A 162 -8.60 25.35 2.99
C VAL A 162 -9.40 24.26 2.27
N PRO A 163 -9.66 24.41 0.96
CA PRO A 163 -10.30 23.36 0.16
C PRO A 163 -9.33 22.20 -0.12
N TYR A 164 -9.87 21.02 -0.36
CA TYR A 164 -9.13 19.84 -0.79
C TYR A 164 -10.09 18.81 -1.40
N THR A 165 -9.58 17.93 -2.25
CA THR A 165 -10.38 16.91 -2.94
C THR A 165 -9.94 15.51 -2.53
N ILE A 166 -10.85 14.66 -2.07
CA ILE A 166 -10.56 13.22 -1.93
C ILE A 166 -10.68 12.55 -3.28
N VAL A 167 -9.63 11.84 -3.71
CA VAL A 167 -9.63 10.99 -4.91
C VAL A 167 -9.23 9.58 -4.50
N SER A 168 -10.07 8.60 -4.81
CA SER A 168 -9.85 7.20 -4.44
C SER A 168 -10.16 6.27 -5.60
N GLY A 169 -9.34 5.25 -5.83
CA GLY A 169 -9.50 4.40 -7.01
C GLY A 169 -8.58 3.18 -7.06
N THR A 170 -8.71 2.43 -8.15
CA THR A 170 -7.87 1.29 -8.50
C THR A 170 -7.23 1.46 -9.87
N PHE A 171 -6.14 0.76 -10.15
CA PHE A 171 -5.45 0.81 -11.43
C PHE A 171 -4.76 -0.53 -11.75
N ALA A 172 -4.63 -0.81 -13.05
CA ALA A 172 -3.79 -1.88 -13.57
C ALA A 172 -3.30 -1.47 -14.95
N PHE A 173 -2.03 -1.77 -15.28
CA PHE A 173 -1.47 -1.51 -16.60
C PHE A 173 -0.24 -2.39 -16.88
N THR A 174 0.09 -2.52 -18.16
CA THR A 174 1.43 -2.92 -18.60
C THR A 174 2.19 -1.70 -19.10
N ALA A 175 3.51 -1.74 -19.04
CA ALA A 175 4.35 -0.72 -19.64
C ALA A 175 5.61 -1.33 -20.22
N THR A 176 6.11 -0.75 -21.31
CA THR A 176 7.32 -1.17 -22.01
C THR A 176 8.41 -0.10 -21.87
N SER A 177 9.65 -0.48 -21.60
CA SER A 177 10.80 0.44 -21.56
C SER A 177 11.49 0.56 -22.92
N THR A 178 12.33 1.57 -23.08
CA THR A 178 13.11 1.82 -24.31
C THR A 178 14.09 0.69 -24.65
N SER A 179 14.47 -0.13 -23.66
CA SER A 179 15.29 -1.34 -23.82
C SER A 179 14.49 -2.55 -24.35
N GLY A 180 13.16 -2.45 -24.40
CA GLY A 180 12.24 -3.55 -24.69
C GLY A 180 11.84 -4.37 -23.47
N GLY A 181 12.29 -4.01 -22.27
CA GLY A 181 11.80 -4.56 -21.00
C GLY A 181 10.31 -4.29 -20.82
N LYS A 182 9.61 -5.16 -20.08
CA LYS A 182 8.18 -5.03 -19.79
C LYS A 182 7.90 -5.27 -18.32
N ILE A 183 6.96 -4.51 -17.79
CA ILE A 183 6.38 -4.71 -16.46
C ILE A 183 4.88 -4.94 -16.54
N ARG A 184 4.34 -5.65 -15.54
CA ARG A 184 2.91 -5.82 -15.30
C ARG A 184 2.56 -5.27 -13.92
N VAL A 185 1.61 -4.35 -13.89
CA VAL A 185 1.16 -3.62 -12.70
C VAL A 185 -0.29 -3.98 -12.44
N GLU A 186 -0.57 -4.62 -11.31
CA GLU A 186 -1.85 -5.22 -11.00
C GLU A 186 -2.36 -4.86 -9.60
N SER A 187 -3.67 -5.03 -9.42
CA SER A 187 -4.38 -4.78 -8.15
C SER A 187 -4.10 -3.41 -7.53
N GLY A 188 -3.62 -2.43 -8.32
CA GLY A 188 -3.24 -1.12 -7.85
C GLY A 188 -4.40 -0.42 -7.18
N ARG A 189 -4.18 0.24 -6.04
CA ARG A 189 -5.20 1.08 -5.40
C ARG A 189 -4.58 2.29 -4.71
N PHE A 190 -5.39 3.33 -4.55
CA PHE A 190 -5.01 4.56 -3.87
C PHE A 190 -6.23 5.21 -3.19
N ASP A 191 -5.97 5.95 -2.13
CA ASP A 191 -6.94 6.80 -1.42
C ASP A 191 -6.20 8.03 -0.89
N VAL A 192 -6.40 9.20 -1.52
CA VAL A 192 -5.58 10.42 -1.31
C VAL A 192 -6.44 11.67 -1.16
N ASP A 193 -5.91 12.70 -0.51
CA ASP A 193 -6.57 13.98 -0.22
C ASP A 193 -5.80 15.21 -0.76
N PRO A 194 -5.47 15.31 -2.07
CA PRO A 194 -4.81 16.48 -2.67
C PRO A 194 -5.45 17.80 -2.23
N ALA A 195 -4.61 18.78 -1.92
CA ALA A 195 -5.04 20.17 -1.79
C ALA A 195 -5.42 20.73 -3.17
N ASP A 196 -6.42 21.62 -3.19
CA ASP A 196 -6.84 22.38 -4.37
C ASP A 196 -6.09 23.73 -4.49
#